data_AF-A0A0E0D0G0-F1
#
_entry.id   AF-A0A0E0D0G0-F1
#
_cell.length_a   1.000
_cell.length_b   1.000
_cell.length_c   1.000
_cell.angle_alpha   90.00
_cell.angle_beta   90.00
_cell.angle_gamma   90.00
#
_symmetry.space_group_name_H-M   'P 1'
#
loop_
_entity.id
_entity.type
_entity.pdbx_description
1 polymer ?
#
loop_
_entity_poly.entity_id
_entity_poly.type
_entity_poly.pdbx_seq_one_letter_code
_entity_poly.pdbx_strand_id
1 'polypeptide(L)'
;MDVATSVESYMKEHNVIGEVATAVIRNMVEDAWKTINQARFERSSLVPAVNRVTNFAMSIMFLYQDNKDAYTFSKLNMKTIKQLFVEPIPI
;
A
#
# COMPACT_ATOMS: atom_id res chain seq x y z
N MET A 1 22.65 7.04 -12.03
CA MET A 1 21.85 5.91 -12.55
C MET A 1 20.91 5.53 -11.43
N ASP A 2 19.61 5.48 -11.69
CA ASP A 2 18.65 5.14 -10.64
C ASP A 2 18.85 3.70 -10.18
N VAL A 3 18.53 3.43 -8.92
CA VAL A 3 18.55 2.09 -8.35
C VAL A 3 17.40 1.29 -8.95
N ALA A 4 17.65 0.03 -9.31
CA ALA A 4 16.63 -0.84 -9.89
C ALA A 4 15.43 -0.99 -8.93
N THR A 5 14.23 -0.84 -9.47
CA THR A 5 12.98 -1.11 -8.77
C THR A 5 12.76 -2.60 -8.57
N SER A 6 11.81 -2.97 -7.70
CA SER A 6 11.41 -4.38 -7.53
C SER A 6 10.87 -4.99 -8.83
N VAL A 7 10.17 -4.20 -9.67
CA VAL A 7 9.67 -4.65 -10.97
C VAL A 7 10.84 -4.98 -11.90
N GLU A 8 11.81 -4.07 -12.05
CA GLU A 8 12.99 -4.29 -12.90
C GLU A 8 13.86 -5.44 -12.39
N SER A 9 14.00 -5.56 -11.07
CA SER A 9 14.73 -6.65 -10.43
C SER A 9 14.07 -7.99 -10.75
N TYR A 10 12.74 -8.10 -10.59
CA TYR A 10 11.98 -9.31 -10.90
C TYR A 10 12.02 -9.65 -12.40
N MET A 11 11.88 -8.64 -13.28
CA MET A 11 12.00 -8.81 -14.73
C MET A 11 13.36 -9.42 -15.10
N LYS A 12 14.44 -8.90 -14.50
CA LYS A 12 15.80 -9.37 -14.77
C LYS A 12 16.06 -10.77 -14.21
N GLU A 13 15.58 -11.06 -13.00
CA GLU A 13 15.77 -12.36 -12.34
C GLU A 13 15.03 -13.49 -13.06
N HIS A 14 13.81 -13.23 -13.53
CA HIS A 14 12.94 -14.24 -14.12
C HIS A 14 12.82 -14.17 -15.65
N ASN A 15 13.50 -13.21 -16.28
CA ASN A 15 13.43 -12.95 -17.73
C ASN A 15 11.99 -12.78 -18.23
N VAL A 16 11.21 -11.93 -17.54
CA VAL A 16 9.80 -11.65 -17.87
C VAL A 16 9.57 -10.17 -18.19
N ILE A 17 8.44 -9.88 -18.83
CA ILE A 17 8.01 -8.49 -19.10
C ILE A 17 7.45 -7.80 -17.84
N GLY A 18 7.41 -6.47 -17.86
CA GLY A 18 6.99 -5.66 -16.71
C GLY A 18 5.56 -5.95 -16.24
N GLU A 19 4.64 -6.30 -17.14
CA GLU A 19 3.25 -6.66 -16.80
C GLU A 19 3.19 -7.93 -15.92
N VAL A 20 3.97 -8.95 -16.28
CA VAL A 20 4.08 -10.20 -15.52
C VAL A 20 4.72 -9.93 -14.15
N ALA A 21 5.83 -9.18 -14.12
CA ALA A 21 6.49 -8.80 -12.86
C ALA A 21 5.55 -8.02 -11.93
N THR A 22 4.81 -7.06 -12.50
CA THR A 22 3.84 -6.24 -11.76
C THR A 22 2.70 -7.07 -11.19
N ALA A 23 2.16 -8.02 -11.96
CA ALA A 23 1.13 -8.93 -11.50
C ALA A 23 1.62 -9.81 -10.34
N VAL A 24 2.84 -10.34 -10.42
CA VAL A 24 3.43 -11.14 -9.34
C VAL A 24 3.61 -10.32 -8.07
N ILE A 25 4.15 -9.10 -8.17
CA ILE A 25 4.33 -8.22 -7.02
C ILE A 25 2.98 -7.84 -6.40
N ARG A 26 1.93 -7.61 -7.22
CA ARG A 26 0.57 -7.39 -6.72
C ARG A 26 0.05 -8.58 -5.92
N ASN A 27 0.25 -9.81 -6.40
CA ASN A 27 -0.14 -11.01 -5.67
C ASN A 27 0.61 -11.12 -4.32
N MET A 28 1.91 -10.79 -4.28
CA MET A 28 2.68 -10.77 -3.03
C MET A 28 2.10 -9.76 -2.01
N VAL A 29 1.65 -8.59 -2.48
CA VAL A 29 0.98 -7.61 -1.63
C VAL A 29 -0.36 -8.13 -1.11
N GLU A 30 -1.15 -8.80 -1.95
CA GLU A 30 -2.42 -9.43 -1.53
C GLU A 30 -2.20 -10.52 -0.47
N ASP A 31 -1.17 -11.35 -0.62
CA ASP A 31 -0.84 -12.39 0.36
C ASP A 31 -0.32 -11.80 1.68
N ALA A 32 0.45 -10.70 1.62
CA ALA A 32 0.83 -9.95 2.81
C ALA A 32 -0.41 -9.40 3.55
N TRP A 33 -1.43 -8.94 2.84
CA TRP A 33 -2.71 -8.52 3.42
C TRP A 33 -3.45 -9.64 4.14
N LYS A 34 -3.53 -10.82 3.52
CA LYS A 34 -4.13 -12.01 4.17
C LYS A 34 -3.42 -12.35 5.48
N THR A 35 -2.09 -12.24 5.49
CA THR A 35 -1.26 -12.47 6.69
C THR A 35 -1.55 -11.46 7.80
N ILE A 36 -1.65 -10.15 7.47
CA ILE A 36 -2.01 -9.10 8.44
C ILE A 36 -3.39 -9.37 9.05
N ASN A 37 -4.36 -9.75 8.21
CA ASN A 37 -5.72 -10.05 8.65
C ASN A 37 -5.76 -11.26 9.58
N GLN A 38 -5.05 -12.34 9.25
CA GLN A 38 -4.95 -13.54 10.08
C GLN A 38 -4.29 -13.25 11.43
N ALA A 39 -3.21 -12.46 11.45
CA ALA A 39 -2.50 -12.10 12.68
C ALA A 39 -3.40 -11.38 13.70
N ARG A 40 -4.42 -10.65 13.26
CA ARG A 40 -5.39 -9.98 14.14
C ARG A 40 -6.22 -10.96 14.97
N PHE A 41 -6.50 -12.15 14.43
CA PHE A 41 -7.25 -13.20 15.10
C PHE A 41 -6.36 -14.11 15.94
N GLU A 42 -5.18 -14.46 15.43
CA GLU A 42 -4.25 -15.39 16.11
C GLU A 42 -3.47 -14.73 17.26
N ARG A 43 -3.24 -13.42 17.19
CA ARG A 43 -2.40 -12.68 18.15
C ARG A 43 -3.24 -11.66 18.92
N SER A 44 -4.27 -12.15 19.61
CA SER A 44 -5.21 -11.30 20.38
C SER A 44 -4.53 -10.38 21.39
N SER A 45 -3.45 -10.82 22.04
CA SER A 45 -2.65 -10.02 22.97
C SER A 45 -1.85 -8.90 22.30
N LEU A 46 -1.66 -8.96 20.98
CA LEU A 46 -0.89 -8.00 20.18
C LEU A 46 -1.77 -7.11 19.30
N VAL A 47 -3.11 -7.16 19.45
CA VAL A 47 -4.06 -6.38 18.63
C VAL A 47 -3.69 -4.89 18.52
N PRO A 48 -3.24 -4.18 19.58
CA PRO A 48 -2.83 -2.79 19.44
C PRO A 48 -1.65 -2.60 18.47
N ALA A 49 -0.67 -3.51 18.49
CA ALA A 49 0.48 -3.47 17.59
C ALA A 49 0.07 -3.84 16.16
N VAL A 50 -0.74 -4.89 16.00
CA VAL A 50 -1.28 -5.32 14.71
C VAL A 50 -2.06 -4.17 14.06
N ASN A 51 -2.95 -3.49 14.80
CA ASN A 51 -3.71 -2.36 14.27
C ASN A 51 -2.81 -1.21 13.78
N ARG A 52 -1.69 -0.93 14.46
CA ARG A 52 -0.73 0.10 13.99
C ARG A 52 -0.10 -0.29 12.66
N VAL A 53 0.34 -1.54 12.52
CA VAL A 53 0.92 -2.07 11.27
C VAL A 53 -0.12 -2.08 10.15
N THR A 54 -1.35 -2.53 10.46
CA THR A 54 -2.48 -2.50 9.53
C THR A 54 -2.78 -1.08 9.04
N ASN A 55 -2.87 -0.11 9.94
CA ASN A 55 -3.13 1.28 9.58
C ASN A 55 -2.00 1.88 8.71
N PHE A 56 -0.75 1.50 8.97
CA PHE A 56 0.38 1.89 8.12
C PHE A 56 0.29 1.25 6.73
N ALA A 57 0.01 -0.05 6.63
CA ALA A 57 -0.17 -0.70 5.34
C ALA A 57 -1.34 -0.09 4.54
N MET A 58 -2.45 0.25 5.22
CA MET A 58 -3.59 0.94 4.60
C MET A 58 -3.20 2.32 4.06
N SER A 59 -2.35 3.08 4.77
CA SER A 59 -1.94 4.40 4.30
C SER A 59 -1.09 4.32 3.03
N ILE A 60 -0.21 3.32 2.92
CA ILE A 60 0.56 3.06 1.69
C ILE A 60 -0.39 2.73 0.53
N MET A 61 -1.39 1.86 0.74
CA MET A 61 -2.38 1.58 -0.31
C MET A 61 -3.12 2.85 -0.74
N PHE A 62 -3.55 3.67 0.21
CA PHE A 62 -4.26 4.91 -0.10
C PHE A 62 -3.41 5.90 -0.90
N LEU A 63 -2.13 6.06 -0.54
CA LEU A 63 -1.21 6.99 -1.19
C LEU A 63 -0.82 6.54 -2.60
N TYR A 64 -0.73 5.22 -2.83
CA TYR A 64 -0.25 4.64 -4.08
C TYR A 64 -1.30 3.94 -4.93
N GLN A 65 -2.58 4.10 -4.59
CA GLN A 65 -3.70 3.54 -5.36
C GLN A 65 -3.69 4.02 -6.81
N ASP A 66 -4.26 3.22 -7.71
CA ASP A 66 -4.34 3.48 -9.16
C ASP A 66 -2.99 3.76 -9.84
N ASN A 67 -1.89 3.24 -9.29
CA ASN A 67 -0.52 3.51 -9.77
C ASN A 67 -0.16 5.02 -9.75
N LYS A 68 -0.69 5.77 -8.79
CA LYS A 68 -0.39 7.19 -8.59
C LYS A 68 0.61 7.36 -7.45
N ASP A 69 1.42 8.42 -7.47
CA ASP A 69 2.22 8.81 -6.30
C ASP A 69 1.58 10.03 -5.64
N ALA A 70 0.53 9.79 -4.84
CA ALA A 70 -0.18 10.87 -4.16
C ALA A 70 0.56 11.42 -2.94
N TYR A 71 1.66 10.78 -2.54
CA TYR A 71 2.53 11.28 -1.47
C TYR A 71 3.41 12.42 -1.98
N THR A 72 4.17 12.17 -3.05
CA THR A 72 5.03 13.19 -3.67
C THR A 72 4.18 14.26 -4.36
N PHE A 73 3.10 13.85 -5.05
CA PHE A 73 2.21 14.76 -5.76
C PHE A 73 0.91 15.01 -4.99
N SER A 74 1.00 15.79 -3.91
CA SER A 74 -0.11 16.08 -2.98
C SER A 74 -1.40 16.63 -3.61
N LYS A 75 -1.33 17.20 -4.83
CA LYS A 75 -2.56 17.58 -5.57
C LYS A 75 -3.51 16.40 -5.76
N LEU A 76 -2.99 15.17 -5.82
CA LEU A 76 -3.77 13.94 -5.98
C LEU A 76 -4.54 13.53 -4.72
N ASN A 77 -4.11 13.94 -3.51
CA ASN A 77 -4.78 13.60 -2.24
C ASN A 77 -5.52 14.78 -1.57
N MET A 78 -5.42 15.98 -2.16
CA MET A 78 -5.93 17.22 -1.56
C MET A 78 -7.43 17.16 -1.20
N LYS A 79 -8.24 16.46 -1.99
CA LYS A 79 -9.68 16.28 -1.69
C LYS A 79 -9.87 15.57 -0.35
N THR A 80 -9.18 14.45 -0.14
CA THR A 80 -9.27 13.68 1.10
C THR A 80 -8.74 14.46 2.29
N ILE A 81 -7.63 15.19 2.13
CA ILE A 81 -7.10 16.06 3.20
C ILE A 81 -8.14 17.10 3.62
N LYS A 82 -8.80 17.75 2.66
CA LYS A 82 -9.86 18.72 2.96
C LYS A 82 -11.02 18.08 3.72
N GLN A 83 -11.52 16.95 3.24
CA GLN A 83 -12.64 16.25 3.87
C GLN A 83 -12.35 15.76 5.30
N LEU A 84 -11.09 15.38 5.59
CA LEU A 84 -10.72 14.86 6.90
C LEU A 84 -10.30 15.94 7.90
N PHE A 85 -9.74 17.06 7.42
CA PHE A 85 -9.04 18.02 8.28
C PHE A 85 -9.47 19.48 8.11
N VAL A 86 -10.31 19.81 7.13
CA VAL A 86 -10.71 21.20 6.83
C VAL A 86 -12.22 21.37 6.83
N GLU A 87 -12.93 20.48 6.13
CA GLU A 87 -14.38 20.55 5.92
C GLU A 87 -15.09 19.78 7.04
N PRO A 88 -15.90 20.43 7.89
CA PRO A 88 -16.66 19.73 8.92
C PRO A 88 -17.77 18.89 8.29
N ILE A 89 -18.12 17.79 8.95
CA ILE A 89 -19.31 17.01 8.59
C ILE A 89 -20.55 17.84 8.95
N PRO A 90 -21.47 18.11 8.00
CA PRO A 90 -22.71 18.81 8.30
C PRO A 90 -23.53 18.05 9.36
N ILE A 91 -24.13 18.79 10.29
CA ILE A 91 -25.01 18.26 11.34
C ILE A 91 -26.43 18.19 10.80
#